data_AF-Q93RN6-F1
#
_entry.id   AF-Q93RN6-F1
#
_cell.length_a   1.000
_cell.length_b   1.000
_cell.length_c   1.000
_cell.angle_alpha   90.00
_cell.angle_beta   90.00
_cell.angle_gamma   90.00
#
_symmetry.space_group_name_H-M   'P 1'
#
loop_
_entity.id
_entity.type
_entity.pdbx_description
1 polymer ?
#
loop_
_entity_poly.entity_id
_entity_poly.type
_entity_poly.pdbx_seq_one_letter_code
_entity_poly.pdbx_strand_id
1 'polypeptide(L)'
;MWGKLTEWFEKSGYEKVFSNVGLSHSNINDIVTLSDYYNKGYHVVTLISAGMLSDFGDIETSGKNHWIVWEGVVENYEKENITNNSDLNQYVNLNLFSWGKVEHQIKKNKSLDYVLNHIF
;
A
#
# COMPACT_ATOMS: atom_id res chain seq x y z
N MET A 1 -13.61 -5.24 -4.08
CA MET A 1 -12.87 -6.31 -3.35
C MET A 1 -12.29 -5.84 -2.00
N TRP A 2 -12.19 -4.53 -1.73
CA TRP A 2 -11.74 -4.00 -0.43
C TRP A 2 -12.71 -4.24 0.75
N GLY A 3 -14.01 -4.41 0.49
CA GLY A 3 -14.98 -4.75 1.54
C GLY A 3 -14.62 -6.03 2.31
N LYS A 4 -14.02 -7.02 1.64
CA LYS A 4 -13.56 -8.25 2.31
C LYS A 4 -12.32 -8.04 3.17
N LEU A 5 -11.42 -7.15 2.77
CA LEU A 5 -10.29 -6.74 3.59
C LEU A 5 -10.76 -6.00 4.84
N THR A 6 -11.73 -5.09 4.67
CA THR A 6 -12.41 -4.42 5.80
C THR A 6 -13.06 -5.42 6.75
N GLU A 7 -13.88 -6.34 6.24
CA GLU A 7 -14.51 -7.40 7.06
C GLU A 7 -13.47 -8.25 7.81
N TRP A 8 -12.31 -8.53 7.20
CA TRP A 8 -11.23 -9.30 7.83
C TRP A 8 -10.58 -8.54 8.99
N PHE A 9 -10.31 -7.24 8.81
CA PHE A 9 -9.81 -6.38 9.90
C PHE A 9 -10.85 -6.27 11.03
N GLU A 10 -12.12 -6.05 10.70
CA GLU A 10 -13.21 -5.97 11.68
C GLU A 10 -13.34 -7.28 12.49
N LYS A 11 -13.25 -8.43 11.82
CA LYS A 11 -13.24 -9.75 12.49
C LYS A 11 -11.99 -9.99 13.33
N SER A 12 -10.89 -9.32 13.02
CA SER A 12 -9.63 -9.39 13.78
C SER A 12 -9.62 -8.45 14.99
N GLY A 13 -10.73 -7.73 15.24
CA GLY A 13 -10.90 -6.84 16.40
C GLY A 13 -10.60 -5.36 16.12
N TYR A 14 -10.33 -5.00 14.87
CA TYR A 14 -10.15 -3.59 14.49
C TYR A 14 -11.48 -2.90 14.22
N GLU A 15 -11.52 -1.58 14.44
CA GLU A 15 -12.65 -0.74 14.04
C GLU A 15 -12.27 0.08 12.82
N LYS A 16 -13.11 0.06 11.79
CA LYS A 16 -12.95 0.94 10.62
C LYS A 16 -13.45 2.34 10.98
N VAL A 17 -12.52 3.29 11.13
CA VAL A 17 -12.84 4.70 11.44
C VAL A 17 -12.90 5.61 10.21
N PHE A 18 -12.26 5.23 9.11
CA PHE A 18 -12.20 6.03 7.88
C PHE A 18 -12.01 5.14 6.65
N SER A 19 -12.55 5.55 5.51
CA SER A 19 -12.26 4.92 4.22
C SER A 19 -12.51 5.89 3.08
N ASN A 20 -11.48 6.13 2.26
CA ASN A 20 -11.55 6.82 0.97
C ASN A 20 -11.01 5.93 -0.17
N VAL A 21 -11.02 4.61 0.03
CA VAL A 21 -10.49 3.65 -0.94
C VAL A 21 -11.26 3.76 -2.25
N GLY A 22 -10.54 4.07 -3.32
CA GLY A 22 -11.07 4.16 -4.67
C GLY A 22 -9.98 4.04 -5.73
N LEU A 23 -10.41 3.97 -6.99
CA LEU A 23 -9.50 3.89 -8.14
C LEU A 23 -8.90 5.26 -8.52
N SER A 24 -9.46 6.37 -8.04
CA SER A 24 -8.94 7.73 -8.23
C SER A 24 -7.59 7.92 -7.53
N HIS A 25 -6.71 8.73 -8.11
CA HIS A 25 -5.46 9.12 -7.46
C HIS A 25 -5.70 9.90 -6.17
N SER A 26 -4.80 9.75 -5.20
CA SER A 26 -4.74 10.61 -4.02
C SER A 26 -4.18 11.99 -4.40
N ASN A 27 -4.55 13.00 -3.64
CA ASN A 27 -3.91 14.32 -3.66
C ASN A 27 -3.13 14.57 -2.36
N ILE A 28 -2.46 15.74 -2.26
CA ILE A 28 -1.66 16.08 -1.09
C ILE A 28 -2.47 16.14 0.21
N ASN A 29 -3.72 16.61 0.16
CA ASN A 29 -4.60 16.66 1.33
C ASN A 29 -4.94 15.25 1.82
N ASP A 30 -5.09 14.27 0.91
CA ASP A 30 -5.31 12.87 1.30
C ASP A 30 -4.09 12.34 2.07
N ILE A 31 -2.88 12.61 1.60
CA ILE A 31 -1.64 12.18 2.27
C ILE A 31 -1.53 12.81 3.66
N VAL A 32 -1.75 14.12 3.79
CA VAL A 32 -1.75 14.82 5.08
C VAL A 32 -2.81 14.23 6.02
N THR A 33 -4.02 13.97 5.52
CA THR A 33 -5.10 13.37 6.32
C THR A 33 -4.73 11.97 6.82
N LEU A 34 -4.11 11.14 5.99
CA LEU A 34 -3.67 9.80 6.37
C LEU A 34 -2.51 9.85 7.39
N SER A 35 -1.56 10.77 7.22
CA SER A 35 -0.51 11.02 8.19
C SER A 35 -1.07 11.42 9.56
N ASP A 36 -2.12 12.24 9.59
CA ASP A 36 -2.79 12.60 10.84
C ASP A 36 -3.45 11.39 11.54
N TYR A 37 -4.02 10.45 10.79
CA TYR A 37 -4.53 9.21 11.36
C TYR A 37 -3.39 8.34 11.92
N TYR A 38 -2.30 8.18 11.17
CA TYR A 38 -1.13 7.43 11.65
C TYR A 38 -0.58 8.03 12.96
N ASN A 39 -0.40 9.34 13.02
CA ASN A 39 0.10 10.06 14.20
C ASN A 39 -0.84 9.98 15.41
N LYS A 40 -2.15 9.74 15.19
CA LYS A 40 -3.13 9.48 16.26
C LYS A 40 -3.10 8.02 16.77
N GLY A 41 -2.23 7.17 16.21
CA GLY A 41 -2.09 5.77 16.58
C GLY A 41 -3.00 4.81 15.81
N TYR A 42 -3.62 5.24 14.71
CA TYR A 42 -4.40 4.36 13.85
C TYR A 42 -3.52 3.63 12.83
N HIS A 43 -3.90 2.42 12.45
CA HIS A 43 -3.30 1.74 11.31
C HIS A 43 -3.83 2.33 9.99
N VAL A 44 -2.91 2.77 9.14
CA VAL A 44 -3.21 3.26 7.80
C VAL A 44 -2.91 2.17 6.78
N VAL A 45 -3.95 1.75 6.04
CA VAL A 45 -3.86 0.70 5.02
C VAL A 45 -4.28 1.28 3.69
N THR A 46 -3.40 1.26 2.69
CA THR A 46 -3.63 1.90 1.39
C THR A 46 -3.40 0.96 0.23
N LEU A 47 -4.19 1.13 -0.85
CA LEU A 47 -4.02 0.42 -2.11
C LEU A 47 -3.16 1.27 -3.06
N ILE A 48 -2.00 0.74 -3.44
CA ILE A 48 -1.02 1.41 -4.30
C ILE A 48 -0.82 0.63 -5.60
N SER A 49 -0.10 1.24 -6.52
CA SER A 49 0.50 0.52 -7.65
C SER A 49 1.76 -0.23 -7.19
N ALA A 50 1.86 -1.54 -7.46
CA ALA A 50 3.02 -2.34 -7.07
C ALA A 50 4.35 -1.84 -7.67
N GLY A 51 4.30 -1.15 -8.83
CA GLY A 51 5.49 -0.58 -9.48
C GLY A 51 6.17 0.52 -8.67
N MET A 52 5.47 1.12 -7.71
CA MET A 52 6.04 2.10 -6.78
C MET A 52 7.03 1.47 -5.79
N LEU A 53 7.00 0.14 -5.62
CA LEU A 53 7.85 -0.57 -4.69
C LEU A 53 9.21 -0.87 -5.34
N SER A 54 10.30 -0.57 -4.64
CA SER A 54 11.68 -0.83 -5.09
C SER A 54 11.90 -2.28 -5.54
N ASP A 55 11.27 -3.24 -4.86
CA ASP A 55 11.45 -4.67 -5.10
C ASP A 55 10.62 -5.21 -6.29
N PHE A 56 9.83 -4.35 -6.92
CA PHE A 56 9.15 -4.64 -8.18
C PHE A 56 10.07 -4.48 -9.41
N GLY A 57 11.28 -3.96 -9.20
CA GLY A 57 12.27 -3.66 -10.24
C GLY A 57 11.93 -2.36 -10.99
N ASP A 58 12.61 -2.11 -12.11
CA ASP A 58 12.43 -0.86 -12.89
C ASP A 58 11.09 -0.78 -13.66
N ILE A 59 10.17 -1.72 -13.40
CA ILE A 59 8.87 -1.77 -14.08
C ILE A 59 7.86 -0.96 -13.29
N GLU A 60 7.62 0.26 -13.76
CA GLU A 60 6.48 1.05 -13.32
C GLU A 60 5.17 0.39 -13.75
N THR A 61 4.19 0.40 -12.84
CA THR A 61 2.82 0.00 -13.16
C THR A 61 1.88 1.13 -12.79
N SER A 62 0.75 1.26 -13.48
CA SER A 62 -0.25 2.31 -13.20
C SER A 62 -1.47 1.79 -12.45
N GLY A 63 -1.67 0.46 -12.42
CA GLY A 63 -2.81 -0.18 -11.80
C GLY A 63 -2.63 -0.36 -10.29
N LYS A 64 -3.53 0.24 -9.50
CA LYS A 64 -3.63 -0.01 -8.07
C LYS A 64 -3.99 -1.48 -7.81
N ASN A 65 -3.02 -2.28 -7.35
CA ASN A 65 -3.15 -3.72 -7.23
C ASN A 65 -2.46 -4.30 -5.98
N HIS A 66 -1.87 -3.45 -5.14
CA HIS A 66 -1.08 -3.89 -4.00
C HIS A 66 -1.49 -3.16 -2.73
N TRP A 67 -1.85 -3.91 -1.69
CA TRP A 67 -2.15 -3.35 -0.38
C TRP A 67 -0.86 -3.18 0.41
N ILE A 68 -0.74 -2.06 1.11
CA ILE A 68 0.35 -1.79 2.05
C ILE A 68 -0.22 -1.32 3.38
N VAL A 69 0.57 -1.47 4.44
CA VAL A 69 0.34 -0.88 5.75
C VAL A 69 1.44 0.14 5.98
N TRP A 70 1.10 1.35 6.42
CA TRP A 70 2.11 2.36 6.72
C TRP A 70 2.79 2.04 8.05
N GLU A 71 4.12 2.16 8.09
CA GLU A 71 4.97 2.00 9.29
C GLU A 71 5.71 3.32 9.59
N GLY A 72 5.14 4.42 9.12
CA GLY A 72 5.62 5.78 9.19
C GLY A 72 4.73 6.69 8.36
N VAL A 73 4.94 8.00 8.46
CA VAL A 73 4.30 8.97 7.56
C VAL A 73 5.14 9.14 6.29
N VAL A 74 4.56 9.77 5.26
CA VAL A 74 5.36 10.22 4.11
C VAL A 74 6.21 11.40 4.57
N GLU A 75 7.52 11.28 4.36
CA GLU A 75 8.52 12.29 4.76
C GLU A 75 9.37 12.68 3.56
N ASN A 76 9.90 13.90 3.56
CA ASN A 76 10.93 14.28 2.61
C ASN A 76 12.30 13.67 3.01
N TYR A 77 13.32 13.86 2.17
CA TYR A 77 14.65 13.31 2.45
C TYR A 77 15.39 14.01 3.62
N GLU A 78 14.85 15.13 4.10
CA GLU A 78 15.29 15.82 5.32
C GLU A 78 14.57 15.30 6.58
N LYS A 79 13.70 14.29 6.44
CA LYS A 79 12.85 13.69 7.48
C LYS A 79 11.79 14.64 8.03
N GLU A 80 11.34 15.58 7.22
CA GLU A 80 10.23 16.47 7.54
C GLU A 80 8.92 15.89 6.98
N ASN A 81 7.84 16.07 7.73
CA ASN A 81 6.51 15.61 7.31
C ASN A 81 6.01 16.40 6.09
N ILE A 82 5.34 15.71 5.18
CA ILE A 82 4.61 16.36 4.10
C ILE A 82 3.44 17.19 4.65
N THR A 83 3.29 18.41 4.14
CA THR A 83 2.19 19.34 4.45
C THR A 83 1.48 19.75 3.16
N ASN A 84 0.35 20.44 3.25
CA ASN A 84 -0.37 20.92 2.05
C ASN A 84 0.42 21.98 1.23
N ASN A 85 1.51 22.52 1.79
CA ASN A 85 2.38 23.49 1.13
C ASN A 85 3.69 22.88 0.60
N SER A 86 3.87 21.57 0.79
CA SER A 86 5.05 20.84 0.34
C SER A 86 5.15 20.86 -1.20
N ASP A 87 6.35 21.08 -1.74
CA ASP A 87 6.62 21.02 -3.18
C ASP A 87 6.34 19.61 -3.73
N LEU A 88 5.54 19.53 -4.80
CA LEU A 88 5.18 18.26 -5.44
C LEU A 88 6.36 17.61 -6.18
N ASN A 89 7.44 18.35 -6.43
CA ASN A 89 8.64 17.83 -7.10
C ASN A 89 9.71 17.34 -6.10
N GLN A 90 9.48 17.46 -4.79
CA GLN A 90 10.45 17.01 -3.81
C GLN A 90 10.52 15.49 -3.75
N TYR A 91 11.69 14.96 -3.45
CA TYR A 91 11.87 13.54 -3.21
C TYR A 91 11.30 13.16 -1.83
N VAL A 92 10.60 12.03 -1.79
CA VAL A 92 9.92 11.55 -0.57
C VAL A 92 10.23 10.09 -0.32
N ASN A 93 10.11 9.70 0.95
CA ASN A 93 10.20 8.33 1.40
C ASN A 93 8.97 7.98 2.24
N LEU A 94 8.55 6.72 2.18
CA LEU A 94 7.49 6.19 3.03
C LEU A 94 7.97 4.87 3.61
N ASN A 95 8.11 4.81 4.93
CA ASN A 95 8.30 3.56 5.62
C ASN A 95 6.96 2.79 5.62
N LEU A 96 6.96 1.59 5.05
CA LEU A 96 5.74 0.82 4.87
C LEU A 96 6.04 -0.67 4.96
N PHE A 97 5.04 -1.40 5.40
CA PHE A 97 4.94 -2.83 5.23
C PHE A 97 4.14 -3.14 3.95
N SER A 98 4.71 -3.98 3.09
CA SER A 98 4.10 -4.42 1.84
C SER A 98 4.09 -5.93 1.79
N TRP A 99 3.01 -6.53 1.28
CA TRP A 99 2.97 -7.98 1.08
C TRP A 99 3.77 -8.37 -0.16
N GLY A 100 5.09 -8.50 -0.07
CA GLY A 100 5.92 -8.99 -1.16
C GLY A 100 7.37 -9.31 -0.75
N LYS A 101 8.12 -10.12 -1.50
CA LYS A 101 7.74 -10.97 -2.66
C LYS A 101 7.78 -12.44 -2.24
N VAL A 102 6.69 -13.17 -2.47
CA VAL A 102 6.72 -14.65 -2.41
C VAL A 102 7.12 -15.21 -3.78
N GLU A 103 8.42 -15.28 -4.05
CA GLU A 103 9.12 -15.89 -5.22
C GLU A 103 9.05 -17.43 -5.23
N HIS A 104 9.20 -18.21 -6.32
CA HIS A 104 9.65 -18.03 -7.71
C HIS A 104 8.62 -17.51 -8.75
N GLN A 105 7.72 -16.60 -8.48
CA GLN A 105 6.72 -16.83 -7.45
C GLN A 105 6.26 -18.30 -7.60
N ILE A 106 5.96 -18.68 -8.85
CA ILE A 106 5.97 -20.05 -9.35
C ILE A 106 6.89 -20.22 -10.60
N LYS A 107 7.76 -21.23 -10.57
CA LYS A 107 8.90 -21.43 -11.49
C LYS A 107 8.51 -21.65 -12.97
N LYS A 108 9.43 -21.26 -13.87
CA LYS A 108 9.42 -21.63 -15.29
C LYS A 108 9.37 -23.16 -15.45
N ASN A 109 8.67 -23.62 -16.50
CA ASN A 109 8.47 -25.02 -16.89
C ASN A 109 7.71 -25.88 -15.88
N LYS A 110 6.61 -25.37 -15.31
CA LYS A 110 5.66 -26.14 -14.49
C LYS A 110 4.35 -26.43 -15.24
N SER A 111 3.70 -27.54 -14.87
CA SER A 111 2.53 -28.11 -15.56
C SER A 111 1.20 -27.68 -14.91
N LEU A 112 0.08 -28.09 -15.51
CA LEU A 112 -1.25 -27.69 -15.05
C LEU A 112 -1.71 -28.44 -13.78
N ASP A 113 -1.41 -29.73 -13.63
CA ASP A 113 -1.59 -30.43 -12.34
C ASP A 113 -0.83 -29.70 -11.21
N TYR A 114 0.31 -29.09 -11.55
CA TYR A 114 1.08 -28.27 -10.62
C TYR A 114 0.36 -26.96 -10.26
N VAL A 115 -0.49 -26.37 -11.09
CA VAL A 115 -1.24 -25.16 -10.71
C VAL A 115 -2.56 -25.52 -10.01
N LEU A 116 -3.22 -26.59 -10.43
CA LEU A 116 -4.53 -26.99 -9.89
C LEU A 116 -4.46 -27.59 -8.49
N ASN A 117 -3.34 -28.22 -8.11
CA ASN A 117 -3.05 -28.54 -6.71
C ASN A 117 -2.72 -27.30 -5.83
N HIS A 118 -2.63 -26.08 -6.37
CA HIS A 118 -1.98 -24.94 -5.69
C HIS A 118 -2.79 -23.65 -5.63
N ILE A 119 -4.06 -23.70 -5.98
CA ILE A 119 -4.99 -22.58 -5.86
C ILE A 119 -6.30 -23.12 -5.27
N PHE A 120 -6.95 -22.37 -4.37
CA PHE A 120 -8.25 -22.66 -3.74
C PHE A 120 -9.24 -21.53 -4.01
#